data_AF-A0A537URT3-F1
#
_entry.id   AF-A0A537URT3-F1
#
_cell.length_a   1.000
_cell.length_b   1.000
_cell.length_c   1.000
_cell.angle_alpha   90.00
_cell.angle_beta   90.00
_cell.angle_gamma   90.00
#
_symmetry.space_group_name_H-M   'P 1'
#
loop_
_entity.id
_entity.type
_entity.pdbx_description
1 polymer ?
#
loop_
_entity_poly.entity_id
_entity_poly.type
_entity_poly.pdbx_seq_one_letter_code
_entity_poly.pdbx_strand_id
1 'polypeptide(L)'
;MNERFDLTGRTVIITGGGKGIGKVYSQEFAKAGARVVAADIDGAAAKSVAEALAAQGFETVGLATDIASEESTKAMAQAALERFGAIDVLINNASLMSVLPRRSWLEIPVDEWDRVMAVNLRGMFLSCRAVFPAMKAQGRGKIVNISSSRVWEGTPNRLHYTTSKAGVIGFTRALAREIGELGITVNAVTPGMTQ
;
A
#
# COMPACT_ATOMS: atom_id res chain seq x y z
N MET A 1 -12.78 22.11 6.80
CA MET A 1 -12.63 20.66 6.52
C MET A 1 -13.87 19.96 7.05
N ASN A 2 -14.36 18.92 6.34
CA ASN A 2 -15.49 18.13 6.82
C ASN A 2 -15.03 17.33 8.04
N GLU A 3 -15.57 17.59 9.24
CA GLU A 3 -15.09 17.01 10.52
C GLU A 3 -15.00 15.47 10.51
N ARG A 4 -15.73 14.80 9.61
CA ARG A 4 -15.69 13.34 9.42
C ARG A 4 -14.39 12.78 8.85
N PHE A 5 -13.53 13.60 8.25
CA PHE A 5 -12.29 13.15 7.59
C PHE A 5 -11.03 13.88 8.07
N ASP A 6 -11.06 14.50 9.25
CA ASP A 6 -9.84 15.08 9.83
C ASP A 6 -8.88 13.97 10.28
N LEU A 7 -7.70 13.93 9.67
CA LEU A 7 -6.61 13.00 9.96
C LEU A 7 -5.39 13.73 10.52
N THR A 8 -5.57 14.94 11.05
CA THR A 8 -4.49 15.72 11.68
C THR A 8 -3.75 14.88 12.72
N GLY A 9 -2.42 14.85 12.59
CA GLY A 9 -1.53 14.10 13.47
C GLY A 9 -1.53 12.59 13.25
N ARG A 10 -2.28 12.05 12.28
CA ARG A 10 -2.23 10.63 11.89
C ARG A 10 -1.13 10.40 10.86
N THR A 11 -0.34 9.36 11.06
CA THR A 11 0.72 8.96 10.13
C THR A 11 0.25 7.84 9.20
N VAL A 12 0.34 8.10 7.90
CA VAL A 12 -0.16 7.24 6.83
C VAL A 12 0.99 6.84 5.92
N ILE A 13 1.24 5.54 5.80
CA ILE A 13 2.17 4.97 4.81
C ILE A 13 1.37 4.53 3.58
N ILE A 14 1.75 5.01 2.39
CA ILE A 14 1.18 4.57 1.12
C ILE A 14 2.27 3.92 0.27
N THR A 15 2.15 2.61 0.03
CA THR A 15 3.02 1.90 -0.92
C THR A 15 2.57 2.16 -2.35
N GLY A 16 3.51 2.33 -3.28
CA GLY A 16 3.22 2.81 -4.63
C GLY A 16 2.74 4.26 -4.63
N GLY A 17 3.16 5.05 -3.62
CA GLY A 17 2.67 6.41 -3.37
C GLY A 17 3.23 7.48 -4.33
N GLY A 18 4.15 7.12 -5.23
CA GLY A 18 4.80 8.05 -6.15
C GLY A 18 4.04 8.26 -7.47
N LYS A 19 3.15 7.34 -7.86
CA LYS A 19 2.48 7.35 -9.17
C LYS A 19 1.02 6.91 -9.12
N GLY A 20 0.29 7.22 -10.18
CA GLY A 20 -1.09 6.77 -10.41
C GLY A 20 -2.01 7.03 -9.20
N ILE A 21 -2.81 6.03 -8.85
CA ILE A 21 -3.76 6.12 -7.72
C ILE A 21 -3.04 6.37 -6.39
N GLY A 22 -1.86 5.78 -6.17
CA GLY A 22 -1.12 5.96 -4.92
C GLY A 22 -0.66 7.40 -4.71
N LYS A 23 -0.27 8.10 -5.78
CA LYS A 23 0.00 9.55 -5.73
C LYS A 23 -1.24 10.34 -5.30
N VAL A 24 -2.42 9.99 -5.84
CA VAL A 24 -3.69 10.64 -5.46
C VAL A 24 -3.98 10.37 -3.99
N TYR A 25 -3.79 9.15 -3.50
CA TYR A 25 -3.92 8.86 -2.06
C TYR A 25 -2.98 9.73 -1.22
N SER A 26 -1.69 9.82 -1.58
CA SER A 26 -0.73 10.70 -0.88
C SER A 26 -1.23 12.15 -0.80
N GLN A 27 -1.79 12.68 -1.90
CA GLN A 27 -2.32 14.03 -1.95
C GLN A 27 -3.57 14.23 -1.09
N GLU A 28 -4.53 13.31 -1.17
CA GLU A 28 -5.79 13.43 -0.43
C GLU A 28 -5.61 13.20 1.07
N PHE A 29 -4.73 12.27 1.48
CA PHE A 29 -4.38 12.10 2.90
C PHE A 29 -3.66 13.33 3.46
N ALA A 30 -2.74 13.93 2.70
CA ALA A 30 -2.08 15.16 3.12
C ALA A 30 -3.08 16.33 3.28
N LYS A 31 -3.99 16.52 2.33
CA LYS A 31 -5.07 17.53 2.40
C LYS A 31 -6.03 17.31 3.58
N ALA A 32 -6.16 16.07 4.04
CA ALA A 32 -6.90 15.71 5.24
C ALA A 32 -6.11 15.93 6.55
N GLY A 33 -4.89 16.48 6.49
CA GLY A 33 -4.05 16.78 7.65
C GLY A 33 -3.11 15.66 8.08
N ALA A 34 -3.08 14.53 7.37
CA ALA A 34 -2.23 13.42 7.74
C ALA A 34 -0.74 13.70 7.47
N ARG A 35 0.12 13.07 8.27
CA ARG A 35 1.54 12.91 7.99
C ARG A 35 1.71 11.77 6.98
N VAL A 36 2.27 12.06 5.81
CA VAL A 36 2.28 11.11 4.69
C VAL A 36 3.68 10.59 4.41
N VAL A 37 3.81 9.26 4.38
CA VAL A 37 4.98 8.56 3.86
C VAL A 37 4.61 7.99 2.49
N ALA A 38 5.10 8.63 1.43
CA ALA A 38 4.98 8.11 0.07
C ALA A 38 6.13 7.11 -0.17
N ALA A 39 5.82 5.82 -0.15
CA ALA A 39 6.80 4.75 -0.39
C ALA A 39 6.63 4.20 -1.81
N ASP A 40 7.69 4.16 -2.61
CA ASP A 40 7.64 3.66 -3.99
C ASP A 40 8.99 3.06 -4.38
N ILE A 41 9.00 2.06 -5.26
CA ILE A 41 10.25 1.52 -5.82
C ILE A 41 10.95 2.57 -6.67
N ASP A 42 10.18 3.46 -7.31
CA ASP A 42 10.70 4.68 -7.92
C ASP A 42 10.84 5.77 -6.84
N GLY A 43 11.99 5.76 -6.16
CA GLY A 43 12.30 6.73 -5.11
C GLY A 43 12.28 8.18 -5.58
N ALA A 44 12.58 8.46 -6.86
CA ALA A 44 12.52 9.81 -7.41
C ALA A 44 11.07 10.29 -7.54
N ALA A 45 10.17 9.44 -8.01
CA ALA A 45 8.74 9.74 -8.06
C ALA A 45 8.14 9.94 -6.65
N ALA A 46 8.48 9.07 -5.69
CA ALA A 46 8.06 9.22 -4.29
C ALA A 46 8.53 10.54 -3.69
N LYS A 47 9.81 10.88 -3.85
CA LYS A 47 10.40 12.12 -3.37
C LYS A 47 9.74 13.35 -3.99
N SER A 48 9.52 13.34 -5.31
CA SER A 48 8.86 14.45 -6.01
C SER A 48 7.43 14.70 -5.49
N VAL A 49 6.65 13.64 -5.24
CA VAL A 49 5.31 13.77 -4.65
C VAL A 49 5.37 14.36 -3.25
N ALA A 50 6.27 13.86 -2.41
CA ALA A 50 6.42 14.36 -1.05
C ALA A 50 6.85 15.83 -1.03
N GLU A 51 7.88 16.22 -1.79
CA GLU A 51 8.38 17.60 -1.86
C GLU A 51 7.32 18.58 -2.37
N ALA A 52 6.53 18.19 -3.37
CA ALA A 52 5.43 19.01 -3.87
C ALA A 52 4.34 19.26 -2.80
N LEU A 53 4.08 18.27 -1.93
CA LEU A 53 3.15 18.42 -0.81
C LEU A 53 3.76 19.21 0.35
N ALA A 54 5.05 19.00 0.64
CA ALA A 54 5.76 19.75 1.66
C ALA A 54 5.83 21.25 1.32
N ALA A 55 6.00 21.60 0.03
CA ALA A 55 5.94 22.99 -0.45
C ALA A 55 4.58 23.66 -0.22
N GLN A 56 3.51 22.88 -0.01
CA GLN A 56 2.17 23.36 0.35
C GLN A 56 1.95 23.39 1.87
N GLY A 57 2.95 23.06 2.69
CA GLY A 57 2.89 23.06 4.14
C GLY A 57 2.45 21.74 4.78
N PHE A 58 2.31 20.66 4.01
CA PHE A 58 1.95 19.34 4.54
C PHE A 58 3.18 18.59 5.10
N GLU A 59 2.97 17.77 6.13
CA GLU A 59 4.02 16.93 6.70
C GLU A 59 4.20 15.64 5.88
N THR A 60 5.19 15.59 4.99
CA THR A 60 5.37 14.45 4.10
C THR A 60 6.84 14.00 3.99
N VAL A 61 7.06 12.74 3.60
CA VAL A 61 8.37 12.20 3.22
C VAL A 61 8.21 11.18 2.09
N GLY A 62 9.14 11.19 1.14
CA GLY A 62 9.20 10.22 0.05
C GLY A 62 10.34 9.23 0.28
N LEU A 63 10.05 7.93 0.19
CA LEU A 63 11.00 6.85 0.44
C LEU A 63 11.10 5.92 -0.77
N ALA A 64 12.33 5.57 -1.14
CA ALA A 64 12.57 4.44 -2.03
C ALA A 64 12.29 3.14 -1.26
N THR A 65 11.35 2.33 -1.74
CA THR A 65 10.93 1.10 -1.04
C THR A 65 10.56 0.01 -2.04
N ASP A 66 11.29 -1.10 -2.00
CA ASP A 66 10.90 -2.33 -2.67
C ASP A 66 10.10 -3.20 -1.69
N ILE A 67 8.78 -3.25 -1.87
CA ILE A 67 7.92 -4.03 -0.99
C ILE A 67 8.17 -5.53 -1.09
N ALA A 68 8.83 -6.04 -2.14
CA ALA A 68 9.17 -7.46 -2.25
C ALA A 68 10.37 -7.86 -1.36
N SER A 69 11.07 -6.89 -0.75
CA SER A 69 12.19 -7.05 0.17
C SER A 69 11.79 -6.81 1.62
N GLU A 70 12.00 -7.81 2.49
CA GLU A 70 11.68 -7.69 3.91
C GLU A 70 12.50 -6.58 4.59
N GLU A 71 13.78 -6.46 4.27
CA GLU A 71 14.65 -5.40 4.78
C GLU A 71 14.15 -4.02 4.37
N SER A 72 13.78 -3.85 3.10
CA SER A 72 13.28 -2.56 2.60
C SER A 72 11.97 -2.15 3.29
N THR A 73 11.03 -3.09 3.50
CA THR A 73 9.79 -2.80 4.23
C THR A 73 10.03 -2.45 5.71
N LYS A 74 11.01 -3.08 6.36
CA LYS A 74 11.42 -2.73 7.73
C LYS A 74 12.01 -1.32 7.80
N ALA A 75 12.91 -0.99 6.87
CA ALA A 75 13.49 0.35 6.78
C ALA A 75 12.43 1.43 6.53
N MET A 76 11.43 1.15 5.69
CA MET A 76 10.28 2.04 5.47
C MET A 76 9.51 2.31 6.77
N ALA A 77 9.17 1.27 7.53
CA ALA A 77 8.45 1.42 8.79
C ALA A 77 9.30 2.17 9.85
N GLN A 78 10.59 1.86 9.92
CA GLN A 78 11.52 2.54 10.82
C GLN A 78 11.63 4.03 10.50
N ALA A 79 11.83 4.40 9.22
CA ALA A 79 11.90 5.80 8.80
C ALA A 79 10.61 6.57 9.11
N ALA A 80 9.44 5.93 8.96
CA ALA A 80 8.16 6.53 9.34
C ALA A 80 8.08 6.84 10.85
N LEU A 81 8.53 5.90 11.69
CA LEU A 81 8.58 6.06 13.14
C LEU A 81 9.59 7.13 13.56
N GLU A 82 10.78 7.13 13.00
CA GLU A 82 11.81 8.14 13.28
C GLU A 82 11.34 9.55 12.90
N ARG A 83 10.61 9.66 11.78
CA ARG A 83 10.13 10.96 11.29
C ARG A 83 8.90 11.49 12.03
N PHE A 84 7.95 10.62 12.35
CA PHE A 84 6.61 11.03 12.79
C PHE A 84 6.14 10.43 14.11
N GLY A 85 6.90 9.47 14.67
CA GLY A 85 6.67 8.87 15.99
C GLY A 85 5.55 7.83 16.06
N ALA A 86 4.79 7.62 14.98
CA ALA A 86 3.66 6.70 14.95
C ALA A 86 3.44 6.13 13.54
N ILE A 87 2.72 5.00 13.46
CA ILE A 87 2.16 4.49 12.20
C ILE A 87 0.69 4.16 12.44
N ASP A 88 -0.20 4.96 11.89
CA ASP A 88 -1.64 4.84 12.16
C ASP A 88 -2.38 4.10 11.04
N VAL A 89 -1.92 4.30 9.80
CA VAL A 89 -2.55 3.74 8.62
C VAL A 89 -1.48 3.19 7.67
N LEU A 90 -1.71 1.99 7.15
CA LEU A 90 -0.98 1.42 6.02
C LEU A 90 -1.94 1.23 4.85
N ILE A 91 -1.60 1.82 3.70
CA ILE A 91 -2.27 1.61 2.42
C ILE A 91 -1.37 0.74 1.53
N ASN A 92 -1.73 -0.52 1.37
CA ASN A 92 -1.06 -1.46 0.47
C ASN A 92 -1.59 -1.30 -0.95
N ASN A 93 -1.03 -0.33 -1.68
CA ASN A 93 -1.46 0.03 -3.04
C ASN A 93 -0.47 -0.44 -4.14
N ALA A 94 0.82 -0.58 -3.83
CA ALA A 94 1.83 -1.00 -4.82
C ALA A 94 1.44 -2.31 -5.52
N SER A 95 1.59 -2.32 -6.86
CA SER A 95 1.38 -3.52 -7.68
C SER A 95 2.02 -3.37 -9.06
N LEU A 96 2.24 -4.50 -9.74
CA LEU A 96 2.84 -4.52 -11.09
C LEU A 96 1.84 -4.29 -12.25
N MET A 97 0.57 -4.00 -11.99
CA MET A 97 -0.48 -3.99 -13.03
C MET A 97 -0.13 -3.16 -14.27
N SER A 98 0.47 -1.97 -14.08
CA SER A 98 0.78 -1.02 -15.15
C SER A 98 1.91 -1.48 -16.08
N VAL A 99 2.80 -2.35 -15.61
CA VAL A 99 3.97 -2.81 -16.37
C VAL A 99 3.82 -4.23 -16.91
N LEU A 100 2.78 -4.95 -16.49
CA LEU A 100 2.52 -6.28 -17.02
C LEU A 100 1.94 -6.20 -18.44
N PRO A 101 2.45 -6.97 -19.40
CA PRO A 101 1.80 -7.15 -20.69
C PRO A 101 0.60 -8.09 -20.59
N ARG A 102 -0.33 -7.98 -21.54
CA ARG A 102 -1.40 -8.97 -21.70
C ARG A 102 -0.84 -10.13 -22.52
N ARG A 103 -1.01 -11.36 -22.04
CA ARG A 103 -0.60 -12.58 -22.75
C ARG A 103 -1.47 -13.77 -22.37
N SER A 104 -1.52 -14.79 -23.24
CA SER A 104 -2.21 -16.04 -22.92
C SER A 104 -1.65 -16.64 -21.63
N TRP A 105 -2.48 -17.38 -20.88
CA TRP A 105 -2.02 -17.99 -19.63
C TRP A 105 -0.90 -19.01 -19.84
N LEU A 106 -0.90 -19.70 -20.98
CA LEU A 106 0.15 -20.65 -21.38
C LEU A 106 1.49 -19.99 -21.65
N GLU A 107 1.49 -18.68 -21.91
CA GLU A 107 2.67 -17.92 -22.29
C GLU A 107 3.22 -17.10 -21.12
N ILE A 108 2.65 -17.22 -19.91
CA ILE A 108 3.16 -16.53 -18.72
C ILE A 108 4.44 -17.26 -18.27
N PRO A 109 5.61 -16.61 -18.33
CA PRO A 109 6.85 -17.15 -17.79
C PRO A 109 6.74 -17.33 -16.28
N VAL A 110 7.39 -18.37 -15.76
CA VAL A 110 7.35 -18.69 -14.33
C VAL A 110 7.97 -17.56 -13.50
N ASP A 111 9.04 -16.92 -13.97
CA ASP A 111 9.68 -15.79 -13.29
C ASP A 111 8.77 -14.54 -13.25
N GLU A 112 7.98 -14.30 -14.31
CA GLU A 112 6.96 -13.24 -14.30
C GLU A 112 5.84 -13.55 -13.30
N TRP A 113 5.37 -14.80 -13.26
CA TRP A 113 4.39 -15.26 -12.27
C TRP A 113 4.90 -15.03 -10.85
N ASP A 114 6.11 -15.49 -10.56
CA ASP A 114 6.74 -15.40 -9.25
C ASP A 114 6.98 -13.94 -8.86
N ARG A 115 7.40 -13.09 -9.81
CA ARG A 115 7.57 -11.65 -9.58
C ARG A 115 6.24 -10.98 -9.25
N VAL A 116 5.15 -11.34 -9.91
CA VAL A 116 3.81 -10.82 -9.60
C VAL A 116 3.35 -11.23 -8.21
N MET A 117 3.56 -12.48 -7.81
CA MET A 117 3.23 -12.93 -6.46
C MET A 117 4.12 -12.27 -5.40
N ALA A 118 5.42 -12.13 -5.71
CA ALA A 118 6.41 -11.48 -4.85
C ALA A 118 6.02 -10.03 -4.53
N VAL A 119 5.58 -9.25 -5.52
CA VAL A 119 5.20 -7.86 -5.31
C VAL A 119 3.76 -7.74 -4.78
N ASN A 120 2.78 -8.27 -5.50
CA ASN A 120 1.37 -7.96 -5.24
C ASN A 120 0.80 -8.64 -3.98
N LEU A 121 1.38 -9.77 -3.55
CA LEU A 121 0.87 -10.54 -2.43
C LEU A 121 1.90 -10.64 -1.29
N ARG A 122 3.09 -11.18 -1.57
CA ARG A 122 4.15 -11.27 -0.55
C ARG A 122 4.58 -9.88 -0.09
N GLY A 123 4.70 -8.91 -1.00
CA GLY A 123 5.10 -7.56 -0.62
C GLY A 123 4.11 -6.87 0.30
N MET A 124 2.81 -7.01 0.04
CA MET A 124 1.76 -6.57 0.97
C MET A 124 1.89 -7.23 2.34
N PHE A 125 2.12 -8.55 2.38
CA PHE A 125 2.35 -9.27 3.64
C PHE A 125 3.57 -8.73 4.41
N LEU A 126 4.69 -8.47 3.72
CA LEU A 126 5.89 -7.91 4.33
C LEU A 126 5.64 -6.50 4.86
N SER A 127 4.93 -5.64 4.13
CA SER A 127 4.53 -4.32 4.60
C SER A 127 3.64 -4.40 5.85
N CYS A 128 2.66 -5.31 5.89
CA CYS A 128 1.86 -5.55 7.10
C CYS A 128 2.73 -5.99 8.28
N ARG A 129 3.66 -6.92 8.07
CA ARG A 129 4.61 -7.38 9.11
C ARG A 129 5.49 -6.26 9.63
N ALA A 130 5.96 -5.37 8.76
CA ALA A 130 6.85 -4.27 9.12
C ALA A 130 6.15 -3.23 10.01
N VAL A 131 4.88 -2.90 9.76
CA VAL A 131 4.15 -1.89 10.56
C VAL A 131 3.50 -2.46 11.83
N PHE A 132 3.29 -3.77 11.88
CA PHE A 132 2.55 -4.41 12.97
C PHE A 132 3.11 -4.14 14.38
N PRO A 133 4.44 -4.19 14.64
CA PRO A 133 4.97 -3.89 15.97
C PRO A 133 4.56 -2.51 16.49
N ALA A 134 4.60 -1.48 15.64
CA ALA A 134 4.18 -0.14 16.00
C ALA A 134 2.67 -0.06 16.28
N MET A 135 1.85 -0.58 15.37
CA MET A 135 0.39 -0.57 15.56
C MET A 135 -0.04 -1.35 16.81
N LYS A 136 0.61 -2.48 17.10
CA LYS A 136 0.38 -3.27 18.30
C LYS A 136 0.76 -2.50 19.56
N ALA A 137 1.92 -1.87 19.59
CA ALA A 137 2.36 -1.06 20.73
C ALA A 137 1.42 0.14 20.98
N GLN A 138 0.87 0.72 19.91
CA GLN A 138 -0.12 1.79 19.99
C GLN A 138 -1.52 1.32 20.40
N GLY A 139 -1.80 0.01 20.38
CA GLY A 139 -3.14 -0.56 20.58
C GLY A 139 -4.17 -0.12 19.52
N ARG A 140 -3.70 0.38 18.37
CA ARG A 140 -4.56 0.87 17.28
C ARG A 140 -3.82 0.90 15.95
N GLY A 141 -4.56 0.63 14.88
CA GLY A 141 -4.05 0.75 13.51
C GLY A 141 -5.12 0.47 12.46
N LYS A 142 -4.91 0.97 11.23
CA LYS A 142 -5.76 0.72 10.08
C LYS A 142 -4.92 0.19 8.92
N ILE A 143 -5.27 -0.96 8.37
CA ILE A 143 -4.65 -1.52 7.17
C ILE A 143 -5.70 -1.57 6.06
N VAL A 144 -5.38 -0.96 4.92
CA VAL A 144 -6.23 -0.97 3.73
C VAL A 144 -5.46 -1.60 2.58
N ASN A 145 -5.95 -2.74 2.11
CA ASN A 145 -5.34 -3.48 1.01
C ASN A 145 -6.09 -3.18 -0.30
N ILE A 146 -5.36 -2.78 -1.33
CA ILE A 146 -5.95 -2.51 -2.64
C ILE A 146 -5.95 -3.80 -3.46
N SER A 147 -7.12 -4.42 -3.57
CA SER A 147 -7.39 -5.55 -4.47
C SER A 147 -7.79 -5.03 -5.86
N SER A 148 -8.77 -5.65 -6.53
CA SER A 148 -9.30 -5.21 -7.82
C SER A 148 -10.69 -5.79 -8.06
N SER A 149 -11.60 -5.05 -8.72
CA SER A 149 -12.90 -5.61 -9.12
C SER A 149 -12.77 -6.81 -10.07
N ARG A 150 -11.65 -6.88 -10.82
CA ARG A 150 -11.31 -7.95 -11.76
C ARG A 150 -11.25 -9.35 -11.12
N VAL A 151 -11.15 -9.43 -9.79
CA VAL A 151 -11.17 -10.72 -9.07
C VAL A 151 -12.55 -11.39 -9.13
N TRP A 152 -13.61 -10.60 -9.30
CA TRP A 152 -14.99 -11.10 -9.38
C TRP A 152 -15.40 -11.45 -10.80
N GLU A 153 -14.90 -10.70 -11.78
CA GLU A 153 -15.25 -10.86 -13.20
C GLU A 153 -14.35 -11.86 -13.93
N GLY A 154 -13.12 -12.04 -13.45
CA GLY A 154 -12.04 -12.61 -14.24
C GLY A 154 -11.53 -11.62 -15.29
N THR A 155 -10.30 -11.80 -15.76
CA THR A 155 -9.77 -10.99 -16.87
C THR A 155 -8.92 -11.86 -17.77
N PRO A 156 -9.36 -12.11 -19.02
CA PRO A 156 -8.53 -12.79 -20.00
C PRO A 156 -7.16 -12.13 -20.11
N ASN A 157 -6.14 -12.97 -20.27
CA ASN A 157 -4.75 -12.55 -20.47
C ASN A 157 -4.09 -11.82 -19.28
N ARG A 158 -4.65 -12.00 -18.07
CA ARG A 158 -4.18 -11.42 -16.81
C ARG A 158 -4.17 -12.43 -15.64
N LEU A 159 -4.05 -13.73 -15.91
CA LEU A 159 -4.23 -14.81 -14.93
C LEU A 159 -3.45 -14.59 -13.62
N HIS A 160 -2.13 -14.47 -13.70
CA HIS A 160 -1.23 -14.18 -12.58
C HIS A 160 -1.61 -12.91 -11.78
N TYR A 161 -1.91 -11.80 -12.45
CA TYR A 161 -2.38 -10.58 -11.79
C TYR A 161 -3.70 -10.80 -11.03
N THR A 162 -4.73 -11.32 -11.72
CA THR A 162 -6.04 -11.56 -11.12
C THR A 162 -5.94 -12.52 -9.93
N THR A 163 -5.13 -13.58 -10.05
CA THR A 163 -4.85 -14.52 -8.97
C THR A 163 -4.20 -13.82 -7.77
N SER A 164 -3.19 -12.98 -8.00
CA SER A 164 -2.52 -12.24 -6.92
C SER A 164 -3.49 -11.32 -6.16
N LYS A 165 -4.40 -10.64 -6.86
CA LYS A 165 -5.39 -9.74 -6.25
C LYS A 165 -6.54 -10.51 -5.58
N ALA A 166 -6.89 -11.71 -6.05
CA ALA A 166 -7.82 -12.59 -5.34
C ALA A 166 -7.22 -13.05 -4.00
N GLY A 167 -5.92 -13.37 -3.96
CA GLY A 167 -5.19 -13.69 -2.73
C GLY A 167 -5.27 -12.58 -1.66
N VAL A 168 -5.30 -11.30 -2.08
CA VAL A 168 -5.47 -10.16 -1.17
C VAL A 168 -6.77 -10.25 -0.35
N ILE A 169 -7.86 -10.77 -0.94
CA ILE A 169 -9.15 -10.88 -0.24
C ILE A 169 -9.08 -11.90 0.89
N GLY A 170 -8.51 -13.07 0.61
CA GLY A 170 -8.30 -14.13 1.61
C GLY A 170 -7.37 -13.65 2.73
N PHE A 171 -6.24 -13.05 2.36
CA PHE A 171 -5.28 -12.47 3.31
C PHE A 171 -5.94 -11.44 4.24
N THR A 172 -6.70 -10.50 3.68
CA THR A 172 -7.37 -9.44 4.43
C THR A 172 -8.31 -10.01 5.48
N ARG A 173 -9.16 -10.98 5.10
CA ARG A 173 -10.14 -11.60 6.00
C ARG A 173 -9.48 -12.39 7.11
N ALA A 174 -8.41 -13.13 6.81
CA ALA A 174 -7.65 -13.89 7.80
C ALA A 174 -6.99 -12.95 8.81
N LEU A 175 -6.19 -11.99 8.32
CA LEU A 175 -5.46 -11.06 9.20
C LEU A 175 -6.42 -10.23 10.06
N ALA A 176 -7.55 -9.77 9.52
CA ALA A 176 -8.55 -9.04 10.30
C ALA A 176 -9.07 -9.83 11.52
N ARG A 177 -9.23 -11.15 11.39
CA ARG A 177 -9.66 -12.03 12.48
C ARG A 177 -8.55 -12.28 13.50
N GLU A 178 -7.30 -12.29 13.07
CA GLU A 178 -6.15 -12.54 13.96
C GLU A 178 -5.79 -11.33 14.83
N ILE A 179 -5.87 -10.10 14.29
CA ILE A 179 -5.35 -8.91 14.97
C ILE A 179 -6.43 -7.89 15.34
N GLY A 180 -7.70 -8.18 15.05
CA GLY A 180 -8.84 -7.30 15.33
C GLY A 180 -8.98 -6.94 16.82
N GLU A 181 -8.79 -7.93 17.70
CA GLU A 181 -8.84 -7.75 19.16
C GLU A 181 -7.73 -6.83 19.70
N LEU A 182 -6.67 -6.60 18.91
CA LEU A 182 -5.57 -5.68 19.23
C LEU A 182 -5.88 -4.21 18.85
N GLY A 183 -7.12 -3.90 18.45
CA GLY A 183 -7.52 -2.57 18.00
C GLY A 183 -7.09 -2.23 16.56
N ILE A 184 -6.63 -3.22 15.79
CA ILE A 184 -6.14 -3.05 14.42
C ILE A 184 -7.16 -3.60 13.43
N THR A 185 -7.70 -2.75 12.55
CA THR A 185 -8.68 -3.20 11.54
C THR A 185 -8.02 -3.35 10.18
N VAL A 186 -8.35 -4.43 9.46
CA VAL A 186 -7.83 -4.74 8.13
C VAL A 186 -8.99 -4.85 7.14
N ASN A 187 -8.97 -4.05 6.08
CA ASN A 187 -10.01 -4.01 5.06
C ASN A 187 -9.41 -4.06 3.65
N ALA A 188 -10.20 -4.51 2.67
CA ALA A 188 -9.83 -4.48 1.27
C ALA A 188 -10.78 -3.59 0.48
N VAL A 189 -10.20 -2.83 -0.47
CA VAL A 189 -10.96 -2.07 -1.47
C VAL A 189 -10.73 -2.75 -2.82
N THR A 190 -11.77 -2.88 -3.63
CA THR A 190 -11.70 -3.46 -4.98
C THR A 190 -12.03 -2.40 -6.04
N PRO A 191 -11.08 -1.53 -6.42
CA PRO A 191 -11.33 -0.53 -7.44
C PRO A 191 -11.74 -1.16 -8.77
N GLY A 192 -12.68 -0.50 -9.44
CA GLY A 192 -13.02 -0.74 -10.84
C GLY A 192 -12.04 -0.07 -11.79
N MET A 193 -12.47 0.19 -13.02
CA MET A 193 -11.68 1.00 -13.96
C MET A 193 -11.62 2.44 -13.46
N THR A 194 -10.40 2.98 -13.36
CA THR A 194 -10.13 4.37 -12.95
C THR A 194 -9.72 5.19 -14.17
N GLN A 195 -10.07 6.48 -14.19
CA GLN A 195 -9.68 7.45 -15.23
C GLN A 195 -8.32 8.08 -14.92
#